data_AF-A0A534MRR6-F1
#
_entry.id   AF-A0A534MRR6-F1
#
_cell.length_a   1.000
_cell.length_b   1.000
_cell.length_c   1.000
_cell.angle_alpha   90.00
_cell.angle_beta   90.00
_cell.angle_gamma   90.00
#
_symmetry.space_group_name_H-M   'P 1'
#
loop_
_entity.id
_entity.type
_entity.pdbx_description
1 polymer ?
#
loop_
_entity_poly.entity_id
_entity_poly.type
_entity_poly.pdbx_seq_one_letter_code
_entity_poly.pdbx_strand_id
1 'polypeptide(L)'
;MPAARARRDVHEGHLGTGPRQAPHAADEAGERGEGRAGGQAPVKRGPATASDVTTAVASTAYLLEHLAKILSVDRSKEISEAVTVLTSAKKLFVYGVGRSGLAARAFAMRMVQLGIDCYFIGETITPVVGDGDAVLIVSNTGSTMSAIQVANIARRVGAKVIAVTGHRTSKLGHASNVVLLIHSDGDGTETRLAPLGTLFEDATVLLLDGVVAQVMERLGQTEADMRGRHAIMV
;
A
#
# COMPACT_ATOMS: atom_id res chain seq x y z
N MET A 1 -53.33 32.53 13.27
CA MET A 1 -53.19 33.93 13.77
C MET A 1 -54.40 34.21 14.64
N PRO A 2 -54.30 34.75 15.87
CA PRO A 2 -53.16 35.41 16.56
C PRO A 2 -52.58 34.56 17.75
N ALA A 3 -51.28 34.57 18.06
CA ALA A 3 -50.47 35.52 18.87
C ALA A 3 -50.77 35.42 20.40
N ALA A 4 -49.84 35.41 21.38
CA ALA A 4 -48.45 35.85 21.45
C ALA A 4 -47.68 35.23 22.66
N ARG A 5 -46.35 35.45 22.64
CA ARG A 5 -45.24 35.04 23.52
C ARG A 5 -45.29 35.50 25.00
N ALA A 6 -44.54 34.81 25.88
CA ALA A 6 -43.32 35.32 26.58
C ALA A 6 -42.81 34.31 27.63
N ARG A 7 -41.62 33.73 27.42
CA ARG A 7 -40.33 34.00 28.11
C ARG A 7 -40.26 33.55 29.59
N ARG A 8 -39.46 32.50 29.83
CA ARG A 8 -38.86 32.15 31.13
C ARG A 8 -37.46 32.77 31.17
N ASP A 9 -37.24 33.71 32.08
CA ASP A 9 -35.91 34.24 32.36
C ASP A 9 -35.20 33.34 33.39
N VAL A 10 -33.96 33.05 33.05
CA VAL A 10 -33.00 32.23 33.80
C VAL A 10 -32.34 33.13 34.83
N HIS A 11 -32.28 32.67 36.08
CA HIS A 11 -31.65 33.38 37.18
C HIS A 11 -30.12 33.39 37.03
N GLU A 12 -29.55 34.59 37.12
CA GLU A 12 -28.12 34.88 37.08
C GLU A 12 -27.37 34.35 38.30
N GLY A 13 -26.15 33.88 38.05
CA GLY A 13 -24.94 34.33 38.74
C GLY A 13 -24.85 34.17 40.26
N HIS A 14 -24.07 33.18 40.69
CA HIS A 14 -23.16 33.38 41.81
C HIS A 14 -21.76 32.85 41.50
N LEU A 15 -20.83 33.80 41.46
CA LEU A 15 -19.39 33.63 41.35
C LEU A 15 -18.81 33.19 42.70
N GLY A 16 -17.86 32.26 42.63
CA GLY A 16 -16.62 32.37 43.40
C GLY A 16 -16.55 31.64 44.73
N THR A 17 -15.79 30.54 44.73
CA THR A 17 -14.48 30.37 45.39
C THR A 17 -14.37 29.05 46.17
N GLY A 18 -13.48 28.19 45.67
CA GLY A 18 -13.06 26.95 46.33
C GLY A 18 -11.77 26.44 45.65
N PRO A 19 -10.65 26.26 46.38
CA PRO A 19 -9.33 26.02 45.79
C PRO A 19 -9.00 24.53 45.67
N ARG A 20 -8.08 24.20 44.75
CA ARG A 20 -7.27 22.96 44.54
C ARG A 20 -7.25 22.66 43.02
N GLN A 21 -6.13 22.57 42.30
CA GLN A 21 -4.97 21.70 42.51
C GLN A 21 -3.77 22.19 41.66
N ALA A 22 -2.59 21.72 42.05
CA ALA A 22 -1.24 22.02 41.56
C ALA A 22 -1.00 21.67 40.06
N PRO A 23 0.09 22.21 39.44
CA PRO A 23 0.31 22.10 38.01
C PRO A 23 0.94 20.73 37.68
N HIS A 24 0.33 19.98 36.77
CA HIS A 24 1.03 18.87 36.13
C HIS A 24 1.89 19.42 35.00
N ALA A 25 3.18 19.25 35.20
CA ALA A 25 4.26 19.61 34.30
C ALA A 25 4.06 19.03 32.90
N ALA A 26 4.41 19.86 31.92
CA ALA A 26 4.69 19.47 30.56
C ALA A 26 5.73 18.34 30.54
N ASP A 27 5.44 17.30 29.78
CA ASP A 27 6.46 16.41 29.23
C ASP A 27 6.21 16.35 27.71
N GLU A 28 6.53 17.46 27.06
CA GLU A 28 6.70 17.53 25.60
C GLU A 28 8.02 16.84 25.26
N ALA A 29 7.99 15.51 25.20
CA ALA A 29 9.06 14.74 24.59
C ALA A 29 8.96 14.88 23.07
N GLY A 30 9.72 15.85 22.54
CA GLY A 30 9.66 16.36 21.18
C GLY A 30 9.63 15.31 20.08
N GLU A 31 8.53 15.32 19.33
CA GLU A 31 8.49 14.88 17.94
C GLU A 31 9.36 15.84 17.12
N ARG A 32 10.58 15.40 16.77
CA ARG A 32 11.30 15.99 15.65
C ARG A 32 10.56 15.63 14.38
N GLY A 33 9.59 16.46 14.02
CA GLY A 33 8.97 16.44 12.71
C GLY A 33 10.08 16.56 11.67
N GLU A 34 10.24 15.55 10.82
CA GLU A 34 10.94 15.70 9.55
C GLU A 34 10.05 16.48 8.59
N GLY A 35 9.73 17.73 8.96
CA GLY A 35 9.41 18.77 8.01
C GLY A 35 10.71 19.15 7.29
N ARG A 36 11.20 18.29 6.40
CA ARG A 36 12.22 18.72 5.43
C ARG A 36 11.52 19.59 4.39
N ALA A 37 11.44 20.87 4.71
CA ALA A 37 11.47 21.94 3.71
C ALA A 37 12.83 21.88 2.99
N GLY A 38 13.01 20.88 2.15
CA GLY A 38 14.15 20.74 1.26
C GLY A 38 13.72 21.21 -0.12
N GLY A 39 14.05 22.46 -0.47
CA GLY A 39 13.98 22.87 -1.87
C GLY A 39 14.80 21.88 -2.70
N GLN A 40 14.17 21.25 -3.70
CA GLN A 40 14.88 20.31 -4.57
C GLN A 40 16.05 21.05 -5.24
N ALA A 41 17.27 20.52 -5.06
CA ALA A 41 18.42 21.03 -5.79
C ALA A 41 18.13 20.95 -7.30
N PRO A 42 18.41 22.02 -8.08
CA PRO A 42 18.10 22.04 -9.50
C PRO A 42 18.85 20.91 -10.24
N VAL A 43 18.12 20.19 -11.09
CA VAL A 43 18.67 19.09 -11.90
C VAL A 43 19.71 19.65 -12.87
N LYS A 44 20.97 19.20 -12.77
CA LYS A 44 22.04 19.57 -13.70
C LYS A 44 21.82 18.86 -15.04
N ARG A 45 21.53 19.62 -16.09
CA ARG A 45 21.46 19.12 -17.49
C ARG A 45 22.80 19.41 -18.19
N GLY A 46 23.79 18.53 -18.00
CA GLY A 46 25.12 18.64 -18.62
C GLY A 46 25.28 17.77 -19.88
N PRO A 47 26.32 17.99 -20.70
CA PRO A 47 26.58 17.15 -21.89
C PRO A 47 26.88 15.70 -21.48
N ALA A 48 26.31 14.73 -22.20
CA ALA A 48 26.46 13.31 -21.91
C ALA A 48 27.91 12.86 -22.16
N THR A 49 28.57 12.32 -21.14
CA THR A 49 29.84 11.63 -21.30
C THR A 49 29.58 10.19 -21.75
N ALA A 50 30.10 9.80 -22.90
CA ALA A 50 29.98 8.44 -23.42
C ALA A 50 30.82 7.46 -22.55
N SER A 51 30.19 6.41 -22.03
CA SER A 51 30.87 5.22 -21.50
C SER A 51 30.46 3.99 -22.31
N ASP A 52 31.42 3.11 -22.61
CA ASP A 52 31.29 2.02 -23.59
C ASP A 52 30.31 0.88 -23.22
N VAL A 53 29.80 0.87 -21.98
CA VAL A 53 28.55 0.21 -21.62
C VAL A 53 27.62 1.29 -21.06
N THR A 54 26.42 1.44 -21.63
CA THR A 54 25.46 2.39 -21.07
C THR A 54 25.09 1.92 -19.66
N THR A 55 25.09 2.83 -18.69
CA THR A 55 24.71 2.50 -17.30
C THR A 55 23.35 1.79 -17.21
N ALA A 56 22.47 2.02 -18.20
CA ALA A 56 21.22 1.30 -18.38
C ALA A 56 21.40 -0.21 -18.61
N VAL A 57 22.32 -0.65 -19.47
CA VAL A 57 22.59 -2.09 -19.70
C VAL A 57 23.10 -2.75 -18.42
N ALA A 58 24.00 -2.09 -17.70
CA ALA A 58 24.51 -2.59 -16.42
C ALA A 58 23.39 -2.66 -15.36
N SER A 59 22.51 -1.66 -15.31
CA SER A 59 21.34 -1.65 -14.43
C SER A 59 20.38 -2.78 -14.75
N THR A 60 20.02 -2.98 -16.02
CA THR A 60 19.13 -4.08 -16.45
C THR A 60 19.70 -5.45 -16.09
N ALA A 61 20.99 -5.69 -16.35
CA ALA A 61 21.64 -6.95 -15.97
C ALA A 61 21.61 -7.17 -14.45
N TYR A 62 21.92 -6.13 -13.68
CA TYR A 62 21.88 -6.15 -12.22
C TYR A 62 20.47 -6.47 -11.69
N LEU A 63 19.43 -5.81 -12.25
CA LEU A 63 18.04 -6.05 -11.88
C LEU A 63 17.65 -7.51 -12.14
N LEU A 64 17.90 -8.05 -13.33
CA LEU A 64 17.55 -9.43 -13.67
C LEU A 64 18.19 -10.45 -12.72
N GLU A 65 19.48 -10.28 -12.40
CA GLU A 65 20.20 -11.17 -11.49
C GLU A 65 19.59 -11.14 -10.08
N HIS A 66 19.32 -9.96 -9.54
CA HIS A 66 18.82 -9.80 -8.17
C HIS A 66 17.35 -10.21 -8.06
N LEU A 67 16.54 -9.90 -9.08
CA LEU A 67 15.14 -10.34 -9.15
C LEU A 67 15.05 -11.88 -9.15
N ALA A 68 15.93 -12.57 -9.90
CA ALA A 68 15.97 -14.03 -9.88
C ALA A 68 16.27 -14.57 -8.47
N LYS A 69 17.24 -13.98 -7.76
CA LYS A 69 17.56 -14.36 -6.36
C LYS A 69 16.37 -14.12 -5.44
N ILE A 70 15.81 -12.91 -5.44
CA ILE A 70 14.66 -12.53 -4.60
C ILE A 70 13.48 -13.46 -4.84
N LEU A 71 13.15 -13.76 -6.10
CA LEU A 71 11.98 -14.56 -6.47
C LEU A 71 12.20 -16.07 -6.34
N SER A 72 13.43 -16.54 -6.24
CA SER A 72 13.75 -17.96 -6.01
C SER A 72 13.36 -18.48 -4.62
N VAL A 73 13.11 -17.59 -3.66
CA VAL A 73 12.67 -17.96 -2.31
C VAL A 73 11.28 -18.58 -2.36
N ASP A 74 11.14 -19.77 -1.76
CA ASP A 74 9.86 -20.46 -1.66
C ASP A 74 8.86 -19.66 -0.81
N ARG A 75 7.72 -19.36 -1.41
CA ARG A 75 6.58 -18.65 -0.82
C ARG A 75 5.28 -19.40 -1.06
N SER A 76 5.35 -20.69 -1.40
CA SER A 76 4.20 -21.47 -1.85
C SER A 76 3.05 -21.46 -0.84
N LYS A 77 3.40 -21.49 0.46
CA LYS A 77 2.41 -21.40 1.54
C LYS A 77 1.71 -20.05 1.58
N GLU A 78 2.45 -18.95 1.67
CA GLU A 78 1.86 -17.61 1.74
C GLU A 78 1.12 -17.23 0.46
N ILE A 79 1.59 -17.68 -0.69
CA ILE A 79 0.88 -17.52 -1.97
C ILE A 79 -0.44 -18.30 -1.93
N SER A 80 -0.45 -19.55 -1.48
CA SER A 80 -1.68 -20.34 -1.36
C SER A 80 -2.69 -19.70 -0.41
N GLU A 81 -2.24 -19.18 0.73
CA GLU A 81 -3.06 -18.44 1.68
C GLU A 81 -3.61 -17.15 1.06
N ALA A 82 -2.77 -16.38 0.34
CA ALA A 82 -3.17 -15.17 -0.36
C ALA A 82 -4.22 -15.48 -1.44
N VAL A 83 -4.00 -16.47 -2.30
CA VAL A 83 -4.95 -16.90 -3.34
C VAL A 83 -6.29 -17.32 -2.73
N THR A 84 -6.27 -18.03 -1.60
CA THR A 84 -7.50 -18.39 -0.87
C THR A 84 -8.27 -17.15 -0.44
N VAL A 85 -7.60 -16.16 0.15
CA VAL A 85 -8.23 -14.89 0.55
C VAL A 85 -8.76 -14.13 -0.67
N LEU A 86 -7.96 -14.00 -1.73
CA LEU A 86 -8.31 -13.27 -2.95
C LEU A 86 -9.54 -13.86 -3.65
N THR A 87 -9.64 -15.20 -3.71
CA THR A 87 -10.71 -15.89 -4.45
C THR A 87 -11.99 -16.11 -3.63
N SER A 88 -11.93 -15.92 -2.30
CA SER A 88 -13.10 -16.03 -1.41
C SER A 88 -13.69 -14.69 -0.99
N ALA A 89 -12.99 -13.58 -1.24
CA ALA A 89 -13.44 -12.25 -0.89
C ALA A 89 -14.65 -11.82 -1.72
N LYS A 90 -15.58 -11.08 -1.09
CA LYS A 90 -16.71 -10.46 -1.81
C LYS A 90 -16.22 -9.39 -2.79
N LYS A 91 -15.32 -8.53 -2.32
CA LYS A 91 -14.59 -7.54 -3.12
C LYS A 91 -13.13 -7.52 -2.74
N LEU A 92 -12.29 -7.18 -3.71
CA LEU A 92 -10.87 -6.94 -3.51
C LEU A 92 -10.60 -5.44 -3.58
N PHE A 93 -9.85 -4.94 -2.61
CA PHE A 93 -9.31 -3.59 -2.64
C PHE A 93 -7.79 -3.68 -2.69
N VAL A 94 -7.15 -2.81 -3.47
CA VAL A 94 -5.70 -2.71 -3.53
C VAL A 94 -5.25 -1.33 -3.09
N TYR A 95 -4.07 -1.25 -2.48
CA TYR A 95 -3.48 0.01 -2.07
C TYR A 95 -1.95 0.00 -2.17
N GLY A 96 -1.37 1.15 -2.49
CA GLY A 96 0.06 1.39 -2.49
C GLY A 96 0.35 2.87 -2.79
N VAL A 97 1.57 3.32 -2.51
CA VAL A 97 1.98 4.72 -2.73
C VAL A 97 3.15 4.77 -3.71
N GLY A 98 3.17 5.76 -4.61
CA GLY A 98 4.24 5.93 -5.60
C GLY A 98 4.31 4.76 -6.58
N ARG A 99 5.54 4.29 -6.89
CA ARG A 99 5.78 3.16 -7.80
C ARG A 99 5.18 1.85 -7.27
N SER A 100 5.19 1.62 -5.95
CA SER A 100 4.45 0.53 -5.32
C SER A 100 2.94 0.60 -5.59
N GLY A 101 2.37 1.81 -5.66
CA GLY A 101 0.97 2.02 -6.06
C GLY A 101 0.71 1.65 -7.53
N LEU A 102 1.65 1.90 -8.43
CA LEU A 102 1.55 1.49 -9.84
C LEU A 102 1.59 -0.03 -9.98
N ALA A 103 2.47 -0.71 -9.25
CA ALA A 103 2.51 -2.18 -9.22
C ALA A 103 1.17 -2.76 -8.70
N ALA A 104 0.61 -2.19 -7.64
CA ALA A 104 -0.70 -2.58 -7.12
C ALA A 104 -1.84 -2.35 -8.13
N ARG A 105 -1.80 -1.26 -8.91
CA ARG A 105 -2.77 -0.99 -9.99
C ARG A 105 -2.70 -1.99 -11.12
N ALA A 106 -1.48 -2.34 -11.56
CA ALA A 106 -1.28 -3.35 -12.59
C ALA A 106 -1.90 -4.69 -12.15
N PHE A 107 -1.70 -5.09 -10.88
CA PHE A 107 -2.35 -6.27 -10.32
C PHE A 107 -3.88 -6.14 -10.26
N ALA A 108 -4.42 -5.00 -9.82
CA ALA A 108 -5.87 -4.80 -9.80
C ALA A 108 -6.50 -4.94 -11.19
N MET A 109 -5.85 -4.43 -12.24
CA MET A 109 -6.31 -4.62 -13.62
C MET A 109 -6.41 -6.10 -13.99
N ARG A 110 -5.43 -6.93 -13.59
CA ARG A 110 -5.50 -8.39 -13.79
C ARG A 110 -6.64 -9.04 -13.01
N MET A 111 -6.91 -8.59 -11.79
CA MET A 111 -8.04 -9.09 -10.98
C MET A 111 -9.39 -8.77 -11.62
N VAL A 112 -9.57 -7.54 -12.14
CA VAL A 112 -10.76 -7.17 -12.93
C VAL A 112 -10.89 -8.05 -14.17
N GLN A 113 -9.79 -8.25 -14.91
CA GLN A 113 -9.76 -9.15 -16.06
C GLN A 113 -10.06 -10.60 -15.68
N LEU A 114 -9.83 -11.04 -14.45
CA LEU A 114 -10.21 -12.35 -13.93
C LEU A 114 -11.64 -12.42 -13.38
N GLY A 115 -12.37 -11.30 -13.36
CA GLY A 115 -13.77 -11.22 -12.91
C GLY A 115 -13.94 -10.93 -11.44
N ILE A 116 -12.86 -10.61 -10.74
CA ILE A 116 -12.92 -10.21 -9.35
C ILE A 116 -13.35 -8.75 -9.30
N ASP A 117 -14.34 -8.45 -8.45
CA ASP A 117 -14.77 -7.08 -8.18
C ASP A 117 -13.65 -6.35 -7.40
N CYS A 118 -12.84 -5.57 -8.12
CA CYS A 118 -11.55 -5.07 -7.64
C CYS A 118 -11.42 -3.54 -7.79
N TYR A 119 -10.97 -2.87 -6.72
CA TYR A 119 -10.87 -1.41 -6.66
C TYR A 119 -9.53 -0.94 -6.11
N PHE A 120 -9.04 0.22 -6.56
CA PHE A 120 -7.88 0.88 -5.96
C PHE A 120 -8.31 1.90 -4.92
N ILE A 121 -7.85 1.76 -3.67
CA ILE A 121 -8.20 2.69 -2.58
C ILE A 121 -7.64 4.09 -2.86
N GLY A 122 -8.52 5.08 -2.88
CA GLY A 122 -8.22 6.48 -3.21
C GLY A 122 -8.73 6.93 -4.58
N GLU A 123 -9.26 6.01 -5.40
CA GLU A 123 -9.96 6.37 -6.65
C GLU A 123 -11.40 6.81 -6.41
N THR A 124 -11.92 7.64 -7.32
CA THR A 124 -13.25 8.25 -7.23
C THR A 124 -14.39 7.24 -7.14
N ILE A 125 -14.23 6.08 -7.79
CA ILE A 125 -15.27 5.05 -7.89
C ILE A 125 -15.21 4.01 -6.77
N THR A 126 -14.28 4.14 -5.83
CA THR A 126 -14.02 3.09 -4.84
C THR A 126 -15.13 3.04 -3.79
N PRO A 127 -15.86 1.92 -3.67
CA PRO A 127 -16.90 1.77 -2.67
C PRO A 127 -16.31 1.57 -1.27
N VAL A 128 -17.18 1.53 -0.26
CA VAL A 128 -16.78 1.26 1.12
C VAL A 128 -16.29 -0.18 1.27
N VAL A 129 -15.15 -0.36 1.95
CA VAL A 129 -14.62 -1.67 2.38
C VAL A 129 -15.44 -2.19 3.54
N GLY A 130 -15.86 -3.46 3.50
CA GLY A 130 -16.69 -4.08 4.52
C GLY A 130 -16.28 -5.51 4.90
N ASP A 131 -17.14 -6.14 5.70
CA ASP A 131 -16.93 -7.50 6.20
C ASP A 131 -17.00 -8.54 5.08
N GLY A 132 -16.00 -9.43 5.05
CA GLY A 132 -15.82 -10.44 4.00
C GLY A 132 -15.12 -9.92 2.74
N ASP A 133 -14.67 -8.67 2.72
CA ASP A 133 -13.78 -8.16 1.67
C ASP A 133 -12.30 -8.48 1.97
N ALA A 134 -11.45 -8.29 0.97
CA ALA A 134 -9.99 -8.38 1.11
C ALA A 134 -9.32 -7.07 0.69
N VAL A 135 -8.18 -6.76 1.32
CA VAL A 135 -7.33 -5.61 1.00
C VAL A 135 -5.89 -6.06 0.79
N LEU A 136 -5.36 -5.88 -0.42
CA LEU A 136 -3.95 -6.12 -0.74
C LEU A 136 -3.18 -4.80 -0.71
N ILE A 137 -2.12 -4.74 0.09
CA ILE A 137 -1.35 -3.52 0.33
C ILE A 137 0.11 -3.74 -0.05
N VAL A 138 0.64 -2.89 -0.92
CA VAL A 138 2.06 -2.90 -1.32
C VAL A 138 2.80 -1.76 -0.63
N SER A 139 3.78 -2.10 0.20
CA SER A 139 4.68 -1.14 0.84
C SER A 139 6.01 -1.80 1.18
N ASN A 140 7.09 -1.35 0.55
CA ASN A 140 8.44 -1.91 0.75
C ASN A 140 8.83 -1.91 2.24
N THR A 141 8.91 -0.74 2.85
CA THR A 141 9.34 -0.60 4.25
C THR A 141 8.31 -1.12 5.26
N GLY A 142 7.05 -1.31 4.83
CA GLY A 142 5.92 -1.61 5.71
C GLY A 142 5.66 -0.53 6.77
N SER A 143 6.26 0.64 6.59
CA SER A 143 6.26 1.77 7.53
C SER A 143 5.53 2.99 6.98
N THR A 144 5.01 2.91 5.74
CA THR A 144 4.20 3.96 5.12
C THR A 144 2.92 4.19 5.94
N MET A 145 2.80 5.36 6.57
CA MET A 145 1.72 5.65 7.52
C MET A 145 0.33 5.45 6.94
N SER A 146 0.10 5.90 5.69
CA SER A 146 -1.20 5.73 5.03
C SER A 146 -1.52 4.25 4.76
N ALA A 147 -0.53 3.42 4.40
CA ALA A 147 -0.70 1.99 4.20
C ALA A 147 -1.07 1.28 5.51
N ILE A 148 -0.42 1.65 6.62
CA ILE A 148 -0.74 1.14 7.96
C ILE A 148 -2.15 1.54 8.38
N GLN A 149 -2.57 2.78 8.10
CA GLN A 149 -3.92 3.25 8.40
C GLN A 149 -4.97 2.44 7.62
N VAL A 150 -4.76 2.23 6.32
CA VAL A 150 -5.64 1.38 5.48
C VAL A 150 -5.76 -0.02 6.06
N ALA A 151 -4.63 -0.67 6.41
CA ALA A 151 -4.62 -2.01 7.00
C ALA A 151 -5.42 -2.08 8.31
N ASN A 152 -5.23 -1.09 9.20
CA ASN A 152 -5.94 -1.05 10.48
C ASN A 152 -7.44 -0.81 10.31
N ILE A 153 -7.86 0.04 9.37
CA ILE A 153 -9.27 0.28 9.07
C ILE A 153 -9.90 -0.99 8.50
N ALA A 154 -9.25 -1.62 7.50
CA ALA A 154 -9.71 -2.87 6.89
C ALA A 154 -9.95 -3.97 7.93
N ARG A 155 -8.99 -4.17 8.85
CA ARG A 155 -9.14 -5.14 9.95
C ARG A 155 -10.29 -4.82 10.89
N ARG A 156 -10.50 -3.54 11.23
CA ARG A 156 -11.58 -3.11 12.13
C ARG A 156 -12.97 -3.39 11.54
N VAL A 157 -13.11 -3.35 10.22
CA VAL A 157 -14.38 -3.61 9.53
C VAL A 157 -14.58 -5.08 9.13
N GLY A 158 -13.65 -5.98 9.48
CA GLY A 158 -13.75 -7.41 9.21
C GLY A 158 -13.10 -7.88 7.90
N ALA A 159 -12.49 -6.97 7.13
CA ALA A 159 -11.78 -7.35 5.90
C ALA A 159 -10.45 -8.05 6.20
N LYS A 160 -10.06 -8.97 5.32
CA LYS A 160 -8.74 -9.65 5.37
C LYS A 160 -7.68 -8.78 4.72
N VAL A 161 -6.52 -8.67 5.33
CA VAL A 161 -5.40 -7.86 4.83
C VAL A 161 -4.26 -8.76 4.35
N ILE A 162 -3.83 -8.56 3.11
CA ILE A 162 -2.64 -9.17 2.51
C ILE A 162 -1.60 -8.04 2.34
N ALA A 163 -0.40 -8.21 2.87
CA ALA A 163 0.69 -7.26 2.63
C ALA A 163 1.75 -7.86 1.72
N VAL A 164 2.17 -7.08 0.72
CA VAL A 164 3.43 -7.26 0.01
C VAL A 164 4.43 -6.27 0.58
N THR A 165 5.48 -6.76 1.24
CA THR A 165 6.43 -5.92 1.98
C THR A 165 7.81 -6.58 2.07
N GLY A 166 8.86 -5.78 2.27
CA GLY A 166 10.21 -6.26 2.51
C GLY A 166 10.54 -6.61 3.96
N HIS A 167 9.64 -6.26 4.90
CA HIS A 167 9.87 -6.48 6.33
C HIS A 167 8.65 -7.10 7.01
N ARG A 168 8.76 -8.39 7.37
CA ARG A 168 7.69 -9.14 8.04
C ARG A 168 7.29 -8.56 9.40
N THR A 169 8.24 -8.03 10.15
CA THR A 169 8.04 -7.43 11.49
C THR A 169 7.71 -5.92 11.44
N SER A 170 7.41 -5.39 10.25
CA SER A 170 6.95 -4.00 10.12
C SER A 170 5.56 -3.79 10.71
N LYS A 171 5.19 -2.51 10.93
CA LYS A 171 3.84 -2.14 11.38
C LYS A 171 2.76 -2.68 10.44
N LEU A 172 2.99 -2.62 9.13
CA LEU A 172 2.08 -3.20 8.14
C LEU A 172 2.05 -4.73 8.24
N GLY A 173 3.21 -5.39 8.37
CA GLY A 173 3.30 -6.84 8.52
C GLY A 173 2.48 -7.35 9.71
N HIS A 174 2.60 -6.69 10.87
CA HIS A 174 1.79 -7.01 12.06
C HIS A 174 0.30 -6.72 11.89
N ALA A 175 -0.07 -5.77 11.03
CA ALA A 175 -1.46 -5.44 10.72
C ALA A 175 -2.07 -6.32 9.61
N SER A 176 -1.37 -7.36 9.13
CA SER A 176 -1.78 -8.19 8.00
C SER A 176 -2.12 -9.62 8.41
N ASN A 177 -3.06 -10.24 7.70
CA ASN A 177 -3.40 -11.66 7.86
C ASN A 177 -2.42 -12.55 7.10
N VAL A 178 -1.99 -12.12 5.92
CA VAL A 178 -1.02 -12.82 5.06
C VAL A 178 0.08 -11.83 4.67
N VAL A 179 1.33 -12.28 4.67
CA VAL A 179 2.49 -11.45 4.31
C VAL A 179 3.28 -12.13 3.20
N LEU A 180 3.22 -11.55 2.00
CA LEU A 180 4.07 -11.89 0.86
C LEU A 180 5.39 -11.11 1.01
N LEU A 181 6.42 -11.79 1.52
CA LEU A 181 7.70 -11.17 1.85
C LEU A 181 8.61 -11.06 0.62
N ILE A 182 9.02 -9.84 0.28
CA ILE A 182 10.01 -9.55 -0.77
C ILE A 182 11.21 -8.86 -0.13
N HIS A 183 12.14 -9.66 0.39
CA HIS A 183 13.37 -9.14 0.98
C HIS A 183 14.43 -8.92 -0.10
N SER A 184 15.07 -7.76 -0.11
CA SER A 184 16.25 -7.45 -0.91
C SER A 184 17.39 -7.14 0.04
N ASP A 185 18.46 -7.95 0.00
CA ASP A 185 19.68 -7.67 0.74
C ASP A 185 20.47 -6.59 -0.02
N GLY A 186 20.55 -5.40 0.55
CA GLY A 186 21.30 -4.31 -0.06
C GLY A 186 22.80 -4.45 0.16
N ASP A 187 23.57 -4.54 -0.93
CA ASP A 187 25.04 -4.54 -0.92
C ASP A 187 25.64 -3.12 -1.13
N GLY A 188 24.80 -2.09 -1.19
CA GLY A 188 25.17 -0.71 -1.49
C GLY A 188 25.19 -0.38 -3.00
N THR A 189 25.37 -1.37 -3.87
CA THR A 189 25.33 -1.23 -5.35
C THR A 189 23.93 -0.86 -5.85
N GLU A 190 22.89 -1.25 -5.10
CA GLU A 190 21.49 -0.92 -5.35
C GLU A 190 21.27 0.59 -5.55
N THR A 191 21.96 1.47 -4.81
CA THR A 191 21.71 2.92 -4.87
C THR A 191 22.04 3.54 -6.23
N ARG A 192 22.97 2.95 -7.00
CA ARG A 192 23.34 3.43 -8.35
C ARG A 192 22.55 2.75 -9.44
N LEU A 193 22.32 1.44 -9.33
CA LEU A 193 21.75 0.62 -10.40
C LEU A 193 20.25 0.32 -10.23
N ALA A 194 19.71 0.40 -9.02
CA ALA A 194 18.32 0.10 -8.69
C ALA A 194 17.81 1.02 -7.55
N PRO A 195 17.80 2.34 -7.77
CA PRO A 195 17.57 3.30 -6.69
C PRO A 195 16.17 3.20 -6.08
N LEU A 196 16.03 3.67 -4.84
CA LEU A 196 14.75 3.94 -4.16
C LEU A 196 13.77 2.74 -4.11
N GLY A 197 14.29 1.52 -4.02
CA GLY A 197 13.46 0.32 -3.89
C GLY A 197 12.99 -0.28 -5.22
N THR A 198 13.62 0.09 -6.33
CA THR A 198 13.34 -0.48 -7.67
C THR A 198 13.24 -2.01 -7.64
N LEU A 199 14.17 -2.71 -6.98
CA LEU A 199 14.15 -4.18 -6.87
C LEU A 199 12.89 -4.72 -6.21
N PHE A 200 12.43 -4.09 -5.12
CA PHE A 200 11.20 -4.51 -4.44
C PHE A 200 9.97 -4.35 -5.35
N GLU A 201 9.92 -3.25 -6.10
CA GLU A 201 8.74 -2.90 -6.92
C GLU A 201 8.66 -3.77 -8.17
N ASP A 202 9.80 -4.01 -8.82
CA ASP A 202 9.88 -4.89 -9.98
C ASP A 202 9.62 -6.36 -9.56
N ALA A 203 10.16 -6.80 -8.42
CA ALA A 203 9.86 -8.11 -7.85
C ALA A 203 8.38 -8.23 -7.46
N THR A 204 7.76 -7.16 -6.98
CA THR A 204 6.32 -7.14 -6.65
C THR A 204 5.48 -7.40 -7.89
N VAL A 205 5.79 -6.74 -9.02
CA VAL A 205 5.05 -6.96 -10.28
C VAL A 205 5.15 -8.42 -10.70
N LEU A 206 6.36 -8.98 -10.74
CA LEU A 206 6.59 -10.36 -11.15
C LEU A 206 5.94 -11.39 -10.21
N LEU A 207 6.06 -11.18 -8.89
CA LEU A 207 5.42 -12.04 -7.90
C LEU A 207 3.90 -12.02 -8.05
N LEU A 208 3.32 -10.83 -8.20
CA LEU A 208 1.87 -10.67 -8.32
C LEU A 208 1.33 -11.21 -9.65
N ASP A 209 2.07 -11.13 -10.75
CA ASP A 209 1.71 -11.82 -12.00
C ASP A 209 1.79 -13.36 -11.85
N GLY A 210 2.71 -13.88 -11.03
CA GLY A 210 2.71 -15.28 -10.63
C GLY A 210 1.44 -15.67 -9.84
N VAL A 211 1.02 -14.81 -8.90
CA VAL A 211 -0.26 -14.97 -8.16
C VAL A 211 -1.44 -14.96 -9.12
N VAL A 212 -1.45 -14.08 -10.14
CA VAL A 212 -2.50 -14.02 -11.18
C VAL A 212 -2.66 -15.38 -11.86
N ALA A 213 -1.57 -16.05 -12.23
CA ALA A 213 -1.63 -17.37 -12.86
C ALA A 213 -2.32 -18.41 -11.96
N GLN A 214 -2.02 -18.42 -10.67
CA GLN A 214 -2.66 -19.34 -9.74
C GLN A 214 -4.11 -18.98 -9.43
N VAL A 215 -4.47 -17.69 -9.39
CA VAL A 215 -5.87 -17.24 -9.30
C VAL A 215 -6.64 -17.66 -10.55
N MET A 216 -6.04 -17.52 -11.73
CA MET A 216 -6.62 -17.95 -13.01
C MET A 216 -6.95 -19.44 -13.00
N GLU A 217 -6.01 -20.29 -12.56
CA GLU A 217 -6.24 -21.73 -12.39
C GLU A 217 -7.35 -22.01 -11.36
N ARG A 218 -7.30 -21.36 -10.20
CA ARG A 218 -8.27 -21.54 -9.10
C ARG A 218 -9.70 -21.20 -9.51
N LEU A 219 -9.88 -20.17 -10.35
CA LEU A 219 -11.17 -19.70 -10.84
C LEU A 219 -11.59 -20.34 -12.18
N GLY A 220 -10.77 -21.25 -12.73
CA GLY A 220 -11.02 -21.87 -14.03
C GLY A 220 -11.13 -20.86 -15.18
N GLN A 221 -10.42 -19.74 -15.08
CA GLN A 221 -10.43 -18.69 -16.10
C GLN A 221 -9.38 -18.98 -17.18
N THR A 222 -9.64 -18.51 -18.40
CA THR A 222 -8.71 -18.59 -19.53
C THR A 222 -8.27 -17.20 -19.98
N GLU A 223 -7.23 -17.13 -20.81
CA GLU A 223 -6.82 -15.87 -21.44
C GLU A 223 -7.95 -15.25 -22.28
N ALA A 224 -8.80 -16.07 -22.89
CA ALA A 224 -9.96 -15.60 -23.66
C ALA A 224 -10.98 -14.89 -22.76
N ASP A 225 -11.27 -15.44 -21.57
CA ASP A 225 -12.16 -14.81 -20.58
C ASP A 225 -11.58 -13.47 -20.11
N MET A 226 -10.27 -13.44 -19.87
CA MET A 226 -9.57 -12.20 -19.51
C MET A 226 -9.65 -11.15 -20.60
N ARG A 227 -9.46 -11.54 -21.86
CA ARG A 227 -9.58 -10.66 -23.02
C ARG A 227 -11.00 -10.12 -23.17
N GLY A 228 -12.02 -10.91 -22.86
CA GLY A 228 -13.42 -10.48 -22.87
C GLY A 228 -13.73 -9.34 -21.90
N ARG A 229 -12.95 -9.20 -20.82
CA ARG A 229 -13.05 -8.10 -19.83
C ARG A 229 -11.95 -7.05 -19.97
N HIS A 230 -11.10 -7.15 -21.00
CA HIS A 230 -10.07 -6.16 -21.26
C HIS A 230 -10.69 -4.89 -21.83
N ALA A 231 -10.43 -3.74 -21.21
CA ALA A 231 -10.93 -2.46 -21.69
C ALA A 231 -10.40 -2.16 -23.11
N ILE A 232 -11.30 -1.83 -24.03
CA ILE A 232 -10.96 -1.48 -25.42
C ILE A 232 -11.00 0.04 -25.68
N MET A 233 -11.54 0.80 -24.73
CA MET A 233 -11.54 2.27 -24.73
C MET A 233 -10.73 2.73 -23.51
N VAL A 234 -9.49 3.16 -23.74
CA VAL A 234 -8.57 3.71 -22.74
C VAL A 234 -7.94 4.98 -23.26
#